data_AF-A0A1V5LAX4-F1
#
_entry.id   AF-A0A1V5LAX4-F1
#
_cell.length_a   1.000
_cell.length_b   1.000
_cell.length_c   1.000
_cell.angle_alpha   90.00
_cell.angle_beta   90.00
_cell.angle_gamma   90.00
#
_symmetry.space_group_name_H-M   'P 1'
#
loop_
_entity.id
_entity.type
_entity.pdbx_description
1 polymer ?
#
loop_
_entity_poly.entity_id
_entity_poly.type
_entity_poly.pdbx_seq_one_letter_code
_entity_poly.pdbx_strand_id
1 'polypeptide(L)'
;MMPILPFIEDNFENIKAILDKTKENGGSFVLPWLAVSLRDRQKEYYYQKLDLLFPNLRKRYENTYRQITCNSLKSKELYHQIASHCQKIGLSLGVGKKFINESKQLNFNF
;
A
#
# COMPACT_ATOMS: atom_id res chain seq x y z
N MET A 1 -3.18 -0.87 -4.60
CA MET A 1 -2.93 0.28 -3.71
C MET A 1 -1.51 0.16 -3.19
N MET A 2 -0.55 0.83 -3.84
CA MET A 2 0.86 0.74 -3.48
C MET A 2 1.57 2.05 -3.88
N PRO A 3 2.46 2.60 -3.04
CA PRO A 3 2.75 2.23 -1.64
C PRO A 3 1.76 2.85 -0.63
N ILE A 4 1.73 2.35 0.61
CA ILE A 4 1.16 3.05 1.78
C ILE A 4 2.31 3.58 2.62
N LEU A 5 2.27 4.87 2.95
CA LEU A 5 3.34 5.54 3.68
C LEU A 5 3.23 5.28 5.20
N PRO A 6 4.26 4.67 5.84
CA PRO A 6 4.25 4.47 7.29
C PRO A 6 4.04 5.77 8.07
N PHE A 7 3.35 5.70 9.21
CA PHE A 7 3.02 6.84 10.07
C PHE A 7 2.12 7.94 9.48
N ILE A 8 1.88 7.95 8.17
CA ILE A 8 1.03 8.94 7.50
C ILE A 8 -0.29 8.30 7.10
N GLU A 9 -0.23 7.21 6.34
CA GLU A 9 -1.38 6.56 5.73
C GLU A 9 -1.68 5.18 6.34
N ASP A 10 -0.85 4.71 7.26
CA ASP A 10 -0.91 3.37 7.84
C ASP A 10 -1.93 3.21 8.97
N ASN A 11 -3.13 3.75 8.75
CA ASN A 11 -4.31 3.50 9.55
C ASN A 11 -5.40 2.82 8.73
N PHE A 12 -6.23 2.02 9.40
CA PHE A 12 -7.23 1.21 8.71
C PHE A 12 -8.34 2.06 8.08
N GLU A 13 -8.73 3.19 8.67
CA GLU A 13 -9.78 4.06 8.12
C GLU A 13 -9.43 4.57 6.72
N ASN A 14 -8.20 5.06 6.52
CA ASN A 14 -7.71 5.50 5.22
C ASN A 14 -7.72 4.36 4.19
N ILE A 15 -7.25 3.18 4.61
CA ILE A 15 -7.19 2.01 3.74
C ILE A 15 -8.60 1.54 3.38
N LYS A 16 -9.51 1.46 4.36
CA LYS A 16 -10.91 1.08 4.19
C LYS A 16 -11.61 1.99 3.19
N ALA A 17 -11.41 3.31 3.28
CA ALA A 17 -12.00 4.26 2.34
C ALA A 17 -11.58 3.98 0.88
N ILE A 18 -10.33 3.57 0.66
CA ILE A 18 -9.85 3.20 -0.68
C ILE A 18 -10.46 1.86 -1.13
N LEU A 19 -10.59 0.88 -0.23
CA LEU A 19 -11.21 -0.42 -0.54
C LEU A 19 -12.68 -0.26 -0.93
N ASP A 20 -13.43 0.55 -0.17
CA ASP A 20 -14.84 0.84 -0.41
C ASP A 20 -15.01 1.54 -1.77
N LYS A 21 -14.25 2.62 -2.02
CA LYS A 21 -14.25 3.31 -3.32
C LYS A 21 -13.88 2.39 -4.48
N THR A 22 -12.91 1.49 -4.28
CA THR A 22 -12.52 0.51 -5.31
C THR A 22 -13.72 -0.37 -5.66
N LYS A 23 -14.45 -0.87 -4.65
CA LYS A 23 -15.63 -1.71 -4.86
C LYS A 23 -16.77 -0.94 -5.52
N GLU A 24 -17.07 0.26 -5.05
CA GLU A 24 -18.10 1.16 -5.61
C GLU A 24 -17.88 1.42 -7.10
N ASN A 25 -16.62 1.54 -7.53
CA ASN A 25 -16.24 1.78 -8.93
C ASN A 25 -16.04 0.48 -9.75
N GLY A 26 -16.52 -0.67 -9.26
CA GLY A 26 -16.48 -1.94 -10.00
C GLY A 26 -15.14 -2.68 -9.96
N GLY A 27 -14.20 -2.25 -9.12
CA GLY A 27 -12.93 -2.93 -8.90
C GLY A 27 -13.14 -4.34 -8.34
N SER A 28 -12.39 -5.31 -8.91
CA SER A 28 -12.52 -6.74 -8.56
C SER A 28 -11.48 -7.23 -7.56
N PHE A 29 -10.34 -6.54 -7.47
CA PHE A 29 -9.24 -6.93 -6.57
C PHE A 29 -8.40 -5.73 -6.15
N VAL A 30 -7.62 -5.93 -5.09
CA VAL A 30 -6.59 -5.00 -4.63
C VAL A 30 -5.29 -5.74 -4.33
N LEU A 31 -4.19 -5.03 -4.58
CA LEU A 31 -2.83 -5.43 -4.22
C LEU A 31 -2.31 -4.39 -3.22
N PRO A 32 -2.42 -4.64 -1.89
CA PRO A 32 -1.90 -3.73 -0.88
C PRO A 32 -0.43 -4.05 -0.57
N TRP A 33 0.40 -3.00 -0.64
CA TRP A 33 1.78 -3.04 -0.14
C TRP A 33 1.95 -1.96 0.91
N LEU A 34 2.03 -2.40 2.17
CA LEU A 34 2.06 -1.53 3.35
C LEU A 34 3.48 -1.08 3.71
N ALA A 35 4.25 -0.73 2.68
CA ALA A 35 5.63 -0.33 2.81
C ALA A 35 6.02 0.63 1.69
N VAL A 36 7.13 1.34 1.93
CA VAL A 36 7.81 2.15 0.92
C VAL A 36 9.28 1.75 0.87
N SER A 37 9.85 1.71 -0.34
CA SER A 37 11.30 1.57 -0.50
C SER A 37 11.94 2.94 -0.68
N LEU A 38 12.79 3.33 0.27
CA LEU A 38 13.59 4.55 0.22
C LEU A 38 15.02 4.21 -0.20
N ARG A 39 15.29 4.30 -1.50
CA ARG A 39 16.65 4.21 -2.07
C ARG A 39 17.36 5.56 -1.92
N ASP A 40 18.69 5.56 -1.84
CA ASP A 40 19.49 6.71 -1.41
C ASP A 40 19.11 8.06 -2.05
N ARG A 41 18.99 8.12 -3.39
CA ARG A 41 18.62 9.36 -4.09
C ARG A 41 17.19 9.85 -3.82
N GLN A 42 16.25 8.93 -3.59
CA GLN A 42 14.84 9.27 -3.31
C GLN A 42 14.63 9.64 -1.84
N LYS A 43 15.49 9.10 -0.95
CA LYS A 43 15.40 9.28 0.49
C LYS A 43 15.55 10.75 0.91
N GLU A 44 16.51 11.46 0.32
CA GLU A 44 16.74 12.88 0.64
C GLU A 44 15.53 13.75 0.25
N TYR A 45 15.02 13.59 -0.98
CA TYR A 45 13.82 14.30 -1.42
C TYR A 45 12.61 13.98 -0.53
N TYR A 46 12.42 12.71 -0.17
CA TYR A 46 11.34 12.29 0.73
C TYR A 46 11.46 12.97 2.10
N TYR A 47 12.65 13.01 2.69
CA TYR A 47 12.88 13.64 3.99
C TYR A 47 12.69 15.16 3.96
N GLN A 48 13.11 15.83 2.89
CA GLN A 48 12.80 17.26 2.72
C GLN A 48 11.29 17.51 2.68
N LYS A 49 10.51 16.63 2.04
CA LYS A 49 9.04 16.73 2.06
C LYS A 49 8.45 16.41 3.44
N LEU A 50 9.02 15.47 4.18
CA LEU A 50 8.60 15.22 5.56
C LEU A 50 8.84 16.44 6.44
N ASP A 51 10.00 17.10 6.33
CA ASP A 51 10.31 18.28 7.14
C ASP A 51 9.34 19.44 6.86
N LEU A 52 8.91 19.60 5.60
CA LEU A 52 7.96 20.64 5.19
C LEU A 52 6.50 20.34 5.55
N LEU A 53 6.06 19.09 5.35
CA LEU A 53 4.64 18.73 5.44
C LEU A 53 4.25 18.10 6.78
N PHE A 54 5.21 17.48 7.48
CA PHE A 54 4.97 16.72 8.70
C PHE A 54 6.09 16.97 9.72
N PRO A 55 6.11 18.14 10.39
CA PRO A 55 7.16 18.49 11.34
C PRO A 55 7.41 17.38 12.38
N ASN A 56 8.68 17.07 12.63
CA ASN A 56 9.19 15.98 13.51
C ASN A 56 9.06 14.55 12.95
N LEU A 57 8.41 14.33 11.82
CA LEU A 57 8.19 12.97 11.29
C LEU A 57 9.47 12.37 10.71
N ARG A 58 10.36 13.19 10.12
CA ARG A 58 11.67 12.75 9.63
C ARG A 58 12.48 12.03 10.70
N LYS A 59 12.64 12.65 11.89
CA LYS A 59 13.40 12.07 13.00
C LYS A 59 12.85 10.70 13.42
N ARG A 60 11.52 10.56 13.44
CA ARG A 60 10.86 9.28 13.72
C ARG A 60 11.16 8.23 12.64
N TYR A 61 11.14 8.63 11.37
CA TYR A 61 11.52 7.76 10.25
C TYR A 61 12.97 7.29 10.36
N GLU A 62 13.92 8.21 10.57
CA GLU A 62 15.35 7.90 10.68
C GLU A 62 15.65 6.96 11.86
N ASN A 63 14.97 7.16 13.00
CA ASN A 63 15.10 6.28 14.17
C ASN A 63 14.51 4.88 13.96
N THR A 64 13.43 4.78 13.19
CA THR A 64 12.70 3.51 12.99
C THR A 64 13.30 2.70 11.84
N TYR A 65 13.67 3.34 10.73
CA TYR A 65 14.02 2.67 9.48
C TYR A 65 15.48 2.89 9.12
N ARG A 66 16.28 1.85 9.37
CA ARG A 66 17.69 1.76 8.92
C ARG A 66 17.85 1.06 7.57
N GLN A 67 16.80 0.40 7.11
CA GLN A 67 16.78 -0.41 5.90
C GLN A 67 16.11 0.35 4.75
N ILE A 68 16.39 -0.07 3.51
CA ILE A 68 15.78 0.52 2.30
C ILE A 68 14.26 0.35 2.33
N THR A 69 13.75 -0.79 2.82
CA THR A 69 12.31 -1.03 2.92
C THR A 69 11.78 -0.59 4.28
N CYS A 70 10.85 0.36 4.26
CA CYS A 70 10.17 0.90 5.42
C CYS A 70 8.75 0.32 5.50
N ASN A 71 8.58 -0.79 6.20
CA ASN A 71 7.26 -1.40 6.41
C ASN A 71 6.50 -0.66 7.52
N SER A 72 5.18 -0.54 7.40
CA SER A 72 4.37 -0.09 8.54
C SER A 72 4.61 -1.02 9.75
N LEU A 73 4.78 -0.41 10.92
CA LEU A 73 4.93 -1.14 12.18
C LEU A 73 3.68 -1.96 12.53
N LYS A 74 2.51 -1.56 11.99
CA LYS A 74 1.23 -2.24 12.18
C LYS A 74 0.85 -3.15 11.01
N SER A 75 1.79 -3.41 10.09
CA SER A 75 1.54 -4.18 8.85
C SER A 75 0.77 -5.47 9.08
N LYS A 76 1.13 -6.30 10.08
CA LYS A 76 0.43 -7.56 10.38
C LYS A 76 -1.05 -7.34 10.73
N GLU A 77 -1.34 -6.37 11.58
CA GLU A 77 -2.71 -6.03 11.99
C GLU A 77 -3.51 -5.47 10.81
N LEU A 78 -2.91 -4.53 10.07
CA LEU A 78 -3.54 -3.91 8.90
C LEU A 78 -3.86 -4.96 7.82
N TYR A 79 -2.95 -5.90 7.54
CA TYR A 79 -3.24 -6.98 6.60
C TYR A 79 -4.43 -7.84 7.04
N HIS A 80 -4.56 -8.11 8.35
CA HIS A 80 -5.71 -8.85 8.88
C HIS A 80 -7.02 -8.07 8.70
N GLN A 81 -7.03 -6.78 9.04
CA GLN A 81 -8.19 -5.91 8.89
C GLN A 81 -8.59 -5.75 7.41
N ILE A 82 -7.62 -5.55 6.52
CA ILE A 82 -7.81 -5.49 5.07
C ILE A 82 -8.44 -6.79 4.57
N ALA A 83 -7.90 -7.95 4.96
CA ALA A 83 -8.42 -9.24 4.53
C ALA A 83 -9.87 -9.46 4.99
N SER A 84 -10.16 -9.17 6.26
CA SER A 84 -11.52 -9.27 6.80
C SER A 84 -12.48 -8.33 6.06
N HIS A 85 -12.06 -7.09 5.78
CA HIS A 85 -12.91 -6.12 5.09
C HIS A 85 -13.14 -6.49 3.62
N CYS A 86 -12.09 -6.89 2.91
CA CYS A 86 -12.16 -7.37 1.53
C CYS A 86 -13.13 -8.55 1.39
N GLN A 87 -13.10 -9.49 2.34
CA GLN A 87 -14.03 -10.61 2.38
C GLN A 87 -15.49 -10.14 2.51
N LYS A 88 -15.76 -9.14 3.36
CA LYS A 88 -17.12 -8.61 3.58
C LYS A 88 -17.69 -7.92 2.34
N ILE A 89 -16.86 -7.13 1.63
CA ILE A 89 -17.30 -6.37 0.45
C ILE A 89 -17.17 -7.16 -0.87
N GLY A 90 -16.71 -8.42 -0.81
CA GLY A 90 -16.50 -9.25 -1.99
C GLY A 90 -15.44 -8.69 -2.93
N LEU A 91 -14.31 -8.26 -2.38
CA LEU A 91 -13.13 -7.79 -3.09
C LEU A 91 -11.98 -8.78 -2.90
N SER A 92 -11.25 -9.12 -3.96
CA SER A 92 -10.16 -10.11 -3.86
C SER A 92 -8.85 -9.46 -3.43
N LEU A 93 -8.08 -10.13 -2.56
CA LEU A 93 -6.68 -9.78 -2.32
C LEU A 93 -5.80 -10.52 -3.33
N GLY A 94 -5.42 -9.82 -4.39
CA GLY A 94 -4.68 -10.41 -5.50
C GLY A 94 -5.51 -10.61 -6.76
N VAL A 95 -4.80 -10.73 -7.88
CA VAL A 95 -5.40 -11.03 -9.18
C VAL A 95 -5.92 -12.46 -9.15
N GLY A 96 -7.23 -12.64 -9.24
CA GLY A 96 -7.85 -13.96 -9.26
C GLY A 96 -7.41 -14.80 -10.48
N LYS A 97 -7.44 -16.14 -10.36
CA LYS A 97 -7.05 -17.07 -11.43
C LYS A 97 -7.78 -16.83 -12.76
N LYS A 98 -9.02 -16.29 -12.71
CA LYS A 98 -9.82 -15.95 -13.89
C LYS A 98 -9.16 -14.86 -14.74
N PHE A 99 -8.67 -13.78 -14.12
CA PHE A 99 -7.93 -12.71 -14.81
C PHE A 99 -6.60 -13.20 -15.40
N ILE A 100 -5.91 -14.13 -14.73
CA ILE A 100 -4.65 -14.72 -15.23
C ILE A 100 -4.90 -15.59 -16.47
N ASN A 101 -6.04 -16.27 -16.55
CA ASN A 101 -6.38 -17.08 -17.73
C ASN A 101 -6.84 -16.21 -18.90
N GLU A 102 -7.55 -15.12 -18.65
CA GLU A 102 -7.93 -14.15 -19.70
C GLU A 102 -6.69 -13.39 -20.23
N SER A 103 -5.70 -13.08 -19.38
CA SER A 103 -4.45 -12.42 -19.84
C SER A 103 -3.54 -13.34 -20.66
N LYS A 104 -3.59 -14.66 -20.47
CA LYS A 104 -2.91 -15.62 -21.35
C LYS A 104 -3.50 -15.68 -22.76
N GLN A 105 -4.74 -15.21 -22.96
CA GLN A 105 -5.33 -15.07 -24.30
C GLN A 105 -4.91 -13.77 -24.99
N LEU A 106 -4.45 -12.78 -24.22
CA LEU A 106 -3.82 -11.56 -24.70
C LEU A 106 -2.31 -11.82 -24.86
N ASN A 107 -1.94 -12.60 -25.87
CA ASN A 107 -0.56 -12.65 -26.34
C ASN A 107 -0.20 -11.26 -26.90
N PHE A 108 0.42 -10.43 -26.07
CA PHE A 108 1.18 -9.28 -26.55
C PHE A 108 2.43 -9.82 -27.23
N ASN A 109 2.34 -10.01 -28.56
CA ASN A 109 3.50 -10.16 -29.41
C ASN A 109 4.25 -8.81 -29.40
N PHE A 110 5.34 -8.76 -28.63
CA PHE A 110 6.40 -7.77 -28.82
C PHE A 110 7.43 -8.33 -29.79
#